data_AF-A0A9Q0G283-F1
#
_entry.id   AF-A0A9Q0G283-F1
#
_cell.length_a   1.000
_cell.length_b   1.000
_cell.length_c   1.000
_cell.angle_alpha   90.00
_cell.angle_beta   90.00
_cell.angle_gamma   90.00
#
_symmetry.space_group_name_H-M   'P 1'
#
loop_
_entity.id
_entity.type
_entity.pdbx_description
1 polymer ?
#
loop_
_entity_poly.entity_id
_entity_poly.type
_entity_poly.pdbx_seq_one_letter_code
_entity_poly.pdbx_strand_id
1 'polypeptide(L)'
;MFNSWCQVFIVAKDFGVLPAYMVAVLYPAKVSGVITLGVPFMLPGPNIIRNDLLPKGFYITRWQEPGRAEADFGRLDTKTVIRNIYILFSRSEIPIATDDQEIMDIVDPSTPLPPWFSEEDLAAYASLYENSGFRFPLQVPYR
;
A
#
# COMPACT_ATOMS: atom_id res chain seq x y z
N MET A 1 -33.51 27.43 8.72
CA MET A 1 -33.38 25.96 8.82
C MET A 1 -32.22 25.55 7.92
N PHE A 2 -31.06 25.25 8.49
CA PHE A 2 -29.92 24.79 7.71
C PHE A 2 -30.08 23.29 7.44
N ASN A 3 -30.02 22.92 6.16
CA ASN A 3 -30.13 21.55 5.68
C ASN A 3 -29.17 20.62 6.44
N SER A 4 -29.73 19.63 7.13
CA SER A 4 -28.98 18.54 7.75
C SER A 4 -28.46 17.61 6.66
N TRP A 5 -27.33 17.96 6.05
CA TRP A 5 -26.62 17.01 5.22
C TRP A 5 -26.09 15.90 6.12
N CYS A 6 -26.38 14.64 5.81
CA CYS A 6 -25.79 13.50 6.52
C CYS A 6 -24.27 13.65 6.49
N GLN A 7 -23.68 13.76 7.68
CA GLN A 7 -22.26 13.66 7.86
C GLN A 7 -21.84 12.19 7.85
N VAL A 8 -20.58 11.93 7.53
CA VAL A 8 -20.01 10.57 7.49
C VAL A 8 -18.83 10.44 8.43
N PHE A 9 -18.61 9.21 8.91
CA PHE A 9 -17.33 8.81 9.47
C PHE A 9 -16.47 8.20 8.36
N ILE A 10 -15.20 8.60 8.29
CA ILE A 10 -14.25 8.04 7.32
C ILE A 10 -13.29 7.13 8.06
N VAL A 11 -13.20 5.87 7.62
CA VAL A 11 -12.18 4.92 8.10
C VAL A 11 -11.24 4.63 6.94
N ALA A 12 -9.94 4.81 7.15
CA ALA A 12 -8.95 4.68 6.11
C ALA A 12 -7.69 3.95 6.58
N LYS A 13 -7.07 3.20 5.68
CA LYS A 13 -5.84 2.45 5.92
C LYS A 13 -4.86 2.72 4.79
N ASP A 14 -3.58 2.78 5.12
CA ASP A 14 -2.50 2.83 4.14
C ASP A 14 -2.66 4.04 3.19
N PHE A 15 -2.52 3.88 1.87
CA PHE A 15 -2.70 5.00 0.92
C PHE A 15 -4.09 5.63 0.92
N GLY A 16 -5.12 4.93 1.41
CA GLY A 16 -6.46 5.51 1.59
C GLY A 16 -6.51 6.63 2.63
N VAL A 17 -5.50 6.73 3.50
CA VAL A 17 -5.40 7.77 4.53
C VAL A 17 -5.22 9.17 3.90
N LEU A 18 -4.46 9.27 2.81
CA LEU A 18 -4.22 10.55 2.13
C LEU A 18 -5.52 11.20 1.62
N PRO A 19 -6.36 10.54 0.81
CA PRO A 19 -7.64 11.12 0.39
C PRO A 19 -8.60 11.30 1.58
N ALA A 20 -8.55 10.46 2.62
CA ALA A 20 -9.38 10.65 3.80
C ALA A 20 -9.08 11.98 4.52
N TYR A 21 -7.80 12.32 4.71
CA TYR A 21 -7.41 13.61 5.26
C TYR A 21 -7.80 14.77 4.35
N MET A 22 -7.61 14.64 3.03
CA MET A 22 -8.02 15.68 2.08
C MET A 22 -9.53 15.95 2.16
N VAL A 23 -10.37 14.91 2.18
CA VAL A 23 -11.83 15.06 2.30
C VAL A 23 -12.21 15.72 3.61
N ALA A 24 -11.59 15.34 4.73
CA ALA A 24 -11.87 15.91 6.04
C ALA A 24 -11.50 17.40 6.14
N VAL A 25 -10.37 17.80 5.53
CA VAL A 25 -9.91 19.20 5.52
C VAL A 25 -10.76 20.05 4.56
N LEU A 26 -11.10 19.53 3.37
CA LEU A 26 -11.83 20.28 2.35
C LEU A 26 -13.34 20.35 2.62
N TYR A 27 -13.91 19.35 3.29
CA TYR A 27 -15.35 19.23 3.53
C TYR A 27 -15.68 18.96 5.01
N PRO A 28 -15.23 19.80 5.96
CA PRO A 28 -15.42 19.54 7.40
C PRO A 28 -16.89 19.47 7.80
N ALA A 29 -17.78 20.19 7.11
CA ALA A 29 -19.23 20.13 7.34
C ALA A 29 -19.85 18.76 6.96
N LYS A 30 -19.14 17.92 6.20
CA LYS A 30 -19.60 16.60 5.74
C LYS A 30 -18.98 15.45 6.53
N VAL A 31 -18.00 15.70 7.39
CA VAL A 31 -17.23 14.66 8.09
C VAL A 31 -17.42 14.79 9.59
N SER A 32 -18.03 13.78 10.22
CA SER A 32 -18.20 13.73 11.68
C SER A 32 -16.94 13.25 12.41
N GLY A 33 -16.10 12.47 11.74
CA GLY A 33 -14.85 11.96 12.31
C GLY A 33 -14.05 11.12 11.32
N VAL A 34 -12.75 11.00 11.60
CA VAL A 34 -11.80 10.24 10.77
C VAL A 34 -11.03 9.28 11.65
N ILE A 35 -10.96 8.02 11.24
CA ILE A 35 -10.16 6.98 11.87
C ILE A 35 -9.15 6.49 10.84
N THR A 36 -7.86 6.58 11.15
CA THR A 36 -6.78 6.21 10.23
C THR A 36 -5.90 5.11 10.82
N LEU A 37 -5.46 4.19 9.97
CA LEU A 37 -4.62 3.05 10.32
C LEU A 37 -3.36 3.04 9.45
N GLY A 38 -2.18 2.97 10.09
CA GLY A 38 -0.88 2.80 9.43
C GLY A 38 -0.14 4.10 9.12
N VAL A 39 -0.76 5.07 8.45
CA VAL A 39 -0.11 6.33 8.03
C VAL A 39 -0.54 7.48 8.96
N PRO A 40 0.39 8.27 9.54
CA PRO A 40 0.05 9.42 10.37
C PRO A 40 -0.43 10.61 9.53
N PHE A 41 -1.01 11.63 10.18
CA PHE A 41 -1.32 12.89 9.51
C PHE A 41 -0.04 13.59 9.05
N MET A 42 0.06 13.82 7.73
CA MET A 42 1.19 14.48 7.10
C MET A 42 0.74 15.83 6.56
N LEU A 43 1.41 16.91 6.98
CA LEU A 43 1.14 18.24 6.45
C LEU A 43 1.54 18.29 4.97
N PRO A 44 0.72 18.86 4.07
CA PRO A 44 1.09 19.08 2.69
C PRO A 44 2.36 19.95 2.61
N GLY A 45 3.35 19.53 1.83
CA GLY A 45 4.60 20.26 1.66
C GLY A 45 5.61 19.53 0.77
N PRO A 46 6.69 20.20 0.34
CA PRO A 46 7.77 19.54 -0.37
C PRO A 46 8.42 18.47 0.53
N ASN A 47 8.62 17.27 -0.02
CA ASN A 47 9.33 16.15 0.61
C ASN A 47 8.69 15.58 1.89
N ILE A 48 7.36 15.37 1.89
CA ILE A 48 6.65 14.64 2.96
C ILE A 48 7.35 13.30 3.29
N ILE A 49 7.86 12.61 2.26
CA ILE A 49 8.74 11.45 2.40
C ILE A 49 10.11 11.85 1.87
N ARG A 50 11.11 11.86 2.76
CA ARG A 50 12.51 12.13 2.42
C ARG A 50 13.16 10.88 1.84
N ASN A 51 12.87 10.58 0.57
CA ASN A 51 13.39 9.41 -0.14
C ASN A 51 14.94 9.38 -0.14
N ASP A 52 15.59 10.54 -0.09
CA ASP A 52 17.05 10.70 -0.01
C ASP A 52 17.67 10.13 1.28
N LEU A 53 16.87 9.96 2.33
CA LEU A 53 17.31 9.42 3.61
C LEU A 53 17.01 7.92 3.75
N LEU A 54 16.33 7.31 2.78
CA LEU A 54 15.91 5.92 2.84
C LEU A 54 16.98 5.00 2.22
N PRO A 55 17.17 3.79 2.77
CA PRO A 55 18.08 2.82 2.17
C PRO A 55 17.75 2.55 0.70
N LYS A 56 18.75 2.39 -0.16
CA LYS A 56 18.58 2.06 -1.59
C LYS A 56 17.72 0.80 -1.81
N GLY A 57 17.80 -0.15 -0.89
CA GLY A 57 17.00 -1.38 -0.89
C GLY A 57 15.54 -1.22 -0.48
N PHE A 58 15.16 -0.07 0.08
CA PHE A 58 13.82 0.15 0.63
C PHE A 58 12.75 0.04 -0.46
N TYR A 59 11.69 -0.72 -0.19
CA TYR A 59 10.68 -1.07 -1.19
C TYR A 59 10.05 0.16 -1.89
N ILE A 60 9.79 1.25 -1.16
CA ILE A 60 9.24 2.48 -1.77
C ILE A 60 10.22 3.03 -2.80
N THR A 61 11.51 3.12 -2.46
CA THR A 61 12.56 3.61 -3.36
C THR A 61 12.66 2.72 -4.61
N ARG A 62 12.58 1.40 -4.44
CA ARG A 62 12.60 0.43 -5.55
C ARG A 62 11.35 0.54 -6.44
N TRP A 63 10.17 0.72 -5.85
CA TRP A 63 8.91 0.78 -6.59
C TRP A 63 8.61 2.16 -7.21
N GLN A 64 9.28 3.21 -6.75
CA GLN A 64 9.29 4.52 -7.39
C GLN A 64 10.01 4.52 -8.76
N GLU A 65 10.99 3.61 -8.95
CA GLU A 65 11.69 3.48 -10.23
C GLU A 65 10.72 2.96 -11.30
N PRO A 66 10.41 3.74 -12.36
CA PRO A 66 9.38 3.37 -13.32
C PRO A 66 9.68 2.02 -14.00
N GLY A 67 8.75 1.07 -13.90
CA GLY A 67 8.85 -0.23 -14.55
C GLY A 67 9.59 -1.29 -13.72
N ARG A 68 10.30 -0.91 -12.66
CA ARG A 68 11.07 -1.87 -11.84
C ARG A 68 10.16 -2.81 -11.06
N ALA A 69 9.16 -2.27 -10.36
CA ALA A 69 8.18 -3.08 -9.63
C ALA A 69 7.35 -3.95 -10.60
N GLU A 70 6.96 -3.42 -11.76
CA GLU A 70 6.25 -4.19 -12.77
C GLU A 70 7.11 -5.34 -13.32
N ALA A 71 8.40 -5.12 -13.53
CA ALA A 71 9.33 -6.17 -13.95
C ALA A 71 9.53 -7.22 -12.84
N ASP A 72 9.68 -6.77 -11.59
CA ASP A 72 9.81 -7.63 -10.42
C ASP A 72 8.58 -8.56 -10.28
N PHE A 73 7.38 -7.97 -10.27
CA PHE A 73 6.12 -8.69 -10.11
C PHE A 73 5.83 -9.58 -11.33
N GLY A 74 6.19 -9.14 -12.53
CA GLY A 74 5.99 -9.87 -13.78
C GLY A 74 6.77 -11.19 -13.89
N ARG A 75 7.72 -11.46 -12.99
CA ARG A 75 8.43 -12.75 -12.90
C ARG A 75 7.56 -13.85 -12.28
N LEU A 76 6.47 -13.49 -11.61
CA LEU A 76 5.67 -14.36 -10.76
C LEU A 76 4.20 -14.35 -11.20
N ASP A 77 3.46 -15.40 -10.88
CA ASP A 77 2.00 -15.37 -11.01
C ASP A 77 1.38 -14.42 -9.96
N THR A 78 0.21 -13.87 -10.28
CA THR A 78 -0.49 -12.90 -9.44
C THR A 78 -0.71 -13.41 -8.01
N LYS A 79 -1.08 -14.68 -7.84
CA LYS A 79 -1.33 -15.26 -6.52
C LYS A 79 -0.04 -15.26 -5.69
N THR A 80 1.10 -15.57 -6.30
CA THR A 80 2.41 -15.50 -5.62
C THR A 80 2.79 -14.07 -5.26
N VAL A 81 2.58 -13.08 -6.15
CA VAL A 81 2.83 -11.66 -5.83
C VAL A 81 1.99 -11.21 -4.63
N ILE A 82 0.69 -11.51 -4.61
CA ILE A 82 -0.19 -11.15 -3.49
C ILE A 82 0.25 -11.85 -2.21
N ARG A 83 0.56 -13.15 -2.25
CA ARG A 83 1.10 -13.89 -1.09
C ARG A 83 2.34 -13.19 -0.54
N ASN A 84 3.29 -12.86 -1.40
CA ASN A 84 4.53 -12.21 -1.03
C ASN A 84 4.29 -10.85 -0.37
N ILE A 85 3.40 -10.02 -0.94
CA ILE A 85 3.00 -8.73 -0.34
C ILE A 85 2.43 -8.96 1.08
N TYR A 86 1.49 -9.89 1.26
CA TYR A 86 0.91 -10.13 2.59
C TYR A 86 1.93 -10.68 3.59
N ILE A 87 2.91 -11.49 3.17
CA ILE A 87 4.01 -11.94 4.04
C ILE A 87 4.89 -10.74 4.44
N LEU A 88 5.30 -9.91 3.47
CA LEU A 88 6.21 -8.78 3.69
C LEU A 88 5.64 -7.70 4.60
N PHE A 89 4.34 -7.40 4.48
CA PHE A 89 3.70 -6.30 5.19
C PHE A 89 2.86 -6.75 6.39
N SER A 90 3.00 -8.02 6.82
CA SER A 90 2.43 -8.55 8.07
C SER A 90 3.48 -8.92 9.11
N ARG A 91 4.74 -8.53 8.90
CA ARG A 91 5.86 -8.69 9.84
C ARG A 91 6.36 -7.33 10.34
N SER A 92 7.23 -7.33 11.34
CA SER A 92 7.77 -6.11 11.94
C SER A 92 8.91 -5.48 11.12
N GLU A 93 9.61 -6.29 10.34
CA GLU A 93 10.76 -5.88 9.55
C GLU A 93 10.33 -5.15 8.28
N ILE A 94 10.92 -3.97 8.09
CA ILE A 94 10.73 -3.18 6.89
C ILE A 94 11.37 -3.90 5.68
N PRO A 95 10.64 -4.09 4.57
CA PRO A 95 11.20 -4.68 3.34
C PRO A 95 12.35 -3.83 2.76
N ILE A 96 13.57 -4.36 2.85
CA ILE A 96 14.79 -3.76 2.30
C ILE A 96 15.56 -4.87 1.57
N ALA A 97 15.66 -4.77 0.25
CA ALA A 97 16.43 -5.71 -0.58
C ALA A 97 17.92 -5.34 -0.63
N THR A 98 18.80 -6.34 -0.75
CA THR A 98 20.21 -6.12 -1.09
C THR A 98 20.36 -5.66 -2.55
N ASP A 99 21.59 -5.30 -2.96
CA ASP A 99 21.84 -4.79 -4.30
C ASP A 99 21.63 -5.83 -5.42
N ASP A 100 21.70 -7.11 -5.09
CA ASP A 100 21.54 -8.27 -5.97
C ASP A 100 20.13 -8.90 -5.94
N GLN A 101 19.20 -8.30 -5.19
CA GLN A 101 17.83 -8.78 -5.03
C GLN A 101 16.79 -7.72 -5.43
N GLU A 102 15.62 -8.16 -5.87
CA GLU A 102 14.40 -7.35 -5.90
C GLU A 102 13.49 -7.64 -4.69
N ILE A 103 12.40 -6.86 -4.53
CA ILE A 103 11.55 -6.95 -3.32
C ILE A 103 10.85 -8.30 -3.23
N MET A 104 10.42 -8.89 -4.35
CA MET A 104 9.82 -10.22 -4.31
C MET A 104 10.81 -11.34 -3.95
N ASP A 105 12.13 -11.11 -4.08
CA ASP A 105 13.16 -12.13 -3.80
C ASP A 105 13.46 -12.28 -2.30
N ILE A 106 13.05 -11.31 -1.47
CA ILE A 106 13.32 -11.34 -0.02
C ILE A 106 12.31 -12.21 0.75
N VAL A 107 11.31 -12.77 0.07
CA VAL A 107 10.31 -13.67 0.65
C VAL A 107 10.79 -15.10 0.54
N ASP A 108 10.92 -15.78 1.68
CA ASP A 108 11.12 -17.23 1.71
C ASP A 108 9.80 -17.93 1.34
N PRO A 109 9.74 -18.71 0.24
CA PRO A 109 8.53 -19.41 -0.20
C PRO A 109 7.95 -20.39 0.82
N SER A 110 8.74 -20.83 1.81
CA SER A 110 8.28 -21.69 2.90
C SER A 110 7.56 -20.92 4.02
N THR A 111 7.59 -19.59 3.99
CA THR A 111 6.92 -18.74 4.98
C THR A 111 5.40 -18.93 4.88
N PRO A 112 4.71 -19.31 5.97
CA PRO A 112 3.26 -19.46 5.94
C PRO A 112 2.57 -18.11 5.78
N LEU A 113 1.32 -18.12 5.31
CA LEU A 113 0.48 -16.94 5.35
C LEU A 113 0.27 -16.45 6.80
N PRO A 114 0.05 -15.13 7.00
CA PRO A 114 -0.37 -14.63 8.29
C PRO A 114 -1.61 -15.39 8.80
N PRO A 115 -1.72 -15.67 10.12
CA PRO A 115 -2.77 -16.56 10.65
C PRO A 115 -4.19 -16.02 10.45
N TRP A 116 -4.35 -14.73 10.17
CA TRP A 116 -5.63 -14.07 9.89
C TRP A 116 -5.97 -14.02 8.39
N PHE A 117 -5.07 -14.49 7.52
CA PHE A 117 -5.23 -14.41 6.06
C PHE A 117 -5.26 -15.81 5.46
N SER A 118 -6.44 -16.24 5.04
CA SER A 118 -6.67 -17.60 4.54
C SER A 118 -6.24 -17.77 3.08
N GLU A 119 -6.15 -19.02 2.62
CA GLU A 119 -5.96 -19.32 1.19
C GLU A 119 -7.17 -18.88 0.33
N GLU A 120 -8.38 -18.81 0.91
CA GLU A 120 -9.56 -18.27 0.24
C GLU A 120 -9.44 -16.76 0.05
N ASP A 121 -9.03 -16.03 1.09
CA ASP A 121 -8.75 -14.58 0.99
C ASP A 121 -7.68 -14.32 -0.08
N LEU A 122 -6.58 -15.09 -0.04
CA LEU A 122 -5.51 -14.98 -1.03
C LEU A 122 -6.03 -15.20 -2.46
N ALA A 123 -6.87 -16.21 -2.68
CA ALA A 123 -7.46 -16.49 -3.99
C ALA A 123 -8.40 -15.37 -4.46
N ALA A 124 -9.20 -14.80 -3.55
CA ALA A 124 -10.08 -13.68 -3.84
C ALA A 124 -9.28 -12.44 -4.29
N TYR A 125 -8.23 -12.07 -3.54
CA TYR A 125 -7.36 -10.94 -3.92
C TYR A 125 -6.62 -11.22 -5.23
N ALA A 126 -6.04 -12.40 -5.40
CA ALA A 126 -5.33 -12.76 -6.63
C ALA A 126 -6.23 -12.59 -7.86
N SER A 127 -7.47 -13.08 -7.80
CA SER A 127 -8.43 -12.98 -8.92
C SER A 127 -8.74 -11.52 -9.31
N LEU A 128 -8.81 -10.60 -8.34
CA LEU A 128 -9.03 -9.18 -8.60
C LEU A 128 -7.84 -8.54 -9.33
N TYR A 129 -6.61 -8.93 -8.96
CA TYR A 129 -5.38 -8.42 -9.56
C TYR A 129 -5.03 -9.11 -10.88
N GLU A 130 -5.50 -10.34 -11.13
CA GLU A 130 -5.39 -10.97 -12.46
C GLU A 130 -6.16 -10.18 -13.52
N ASN A 131 -7.32 -9.63 -13.14
CA ASN A 131 -8.12 -8.80 -14.04
C ASN A 131 -7.59 -7.36 -14.17
N SER A 132 -7.19 -6.74 -13.04
CA SER A 132 -6.83 -5.30 -13.03
C SER A 132 -5.34 -5.03 -13.27
N GLY A 133 -4.46 -6.01 -13.02
CA GLY A 133 -3.02 -5.83 -12.97
C GLY A 133 -2.57 -4.93 -11.82
N PHE A 134 -1.25 -4.78 -11.67
CA PHE A 134 -0.62 -4.00 -10.58
C PHE A 134 -0.27 -2.55 -10.96
N ARG A 135 -0.49 -2.15 -12.22
CA ARG A 135 -0.01 -0.87 -12.74
C ARG A 135 -0.59 0.33 -11.96
N PHE A 136 -1.91 0.41 -11.81
CA PHE A 136 -2.52 1.54 -11.10
C PHE A 136 -2.21 1.55 -9.60
N PRO A 137 -2.29 0.40 -8.89
CA PRO A 137 -1.86 0.31 -7.50
C PRO A 137 -0.38 0.64 -7.26
N LEU A 138 0.49 0.52 -8.28
CA LEU A 138 1.89 0.98 -8.20
C LEU A 138 2.09 2.43 -8.64
N GLN A 139 1.21 2.98 -9.48
CA GLN A 139 1.34 4.36 -9.96
C GLN A 139 0.83 5.36 -8.93
N VAL A 140 -0.42 5.22 -8.49
CA VAL A 140 -1.05 6.18 -7.56
C VAL A 140 -0.21 6.46 -6.30
N PRO A 141 0.45 5.46 -5.69
CA PRO A 141 1.19 5.70 -4.46
C PRO A 141 2.65 6.10 -4.63
N TYR A 142 3.29 5.70 -5.73
CA TYR A 142 4.75 5.76 -5.89
C TYR A 142 5.20 6.65 -7.06
N ARG A 143 4.30 7.23 -7.84
CA ARG A 143 4.63 8.05 -9.01
C ARG A 143 3.69 9.25 -9.13
#